data_AF-A0A2P5P812-F1
#
_entry.id   AF-A0A2P5P812-F1
#
_cell.length_a   1.000
_cell.length_b   1.000
_cell.length_c   1.000
_cell.angle_alpha   90.00
_cell.angle_beta   90.00
_cell.angle_gamma   90.00
#
_symmetry.space_group_name_H-M   'P 1'
#
loop_
_entity.id
_entity.type
_entity.pdbx_description
1 polymer ?
#
loop_
_entity_poly.entity_id
_entity_poly.type
_entity_poly.pdbx_seq_one_letter_code
_entity_poly.pdbx_strand_id
1 'polypeptide(L)'
;MLNGNWIDKKTGANTFEDREYFLQLVEDLRVRGQERPGVVLENGGVMGGNRRLAALITLFGEQSEPKFQRFEGFIVPGNMDAVDRWRLEMSAQIGATRLTRDYKAVNRLAKIKQGVELLEAKAGSTEDAAIKGVAVDWGTKPENIRTELLTYSAMLQWLEFTGYPGELWRADKLTEIFTEIPGIFDAARKIGMPLADQSRLKRIVFSLISNKAADYRLLRAIRNAIGSGKKGVNGTPTAINLLLSAAPNVDALTTPPTHETEDAAEELADRFRADVESKKAQRTPLVLAQTAETNLESLGNLILKLQIPADKKTAIIQSIQNCSKLAAEALSRLKG
;
A
#
# COMPACT_ATOMS: atom_id res chain seq x y z
N MET A 1 -1.16 -28.57 -21.80
CA MET A 1 -0.27 -27.92 -20.81
C MET A 1 -0.96 -26.66 -20.34
N LEU A 2 -1.10 -26.54 -19.01
CA LEU A 2 -1.17 -25.33 -18.18
C LEU A 2 -1.86 -24.11 -18.81
N ASN A 3 -3.10 -23.84 -18.37
CA ASN A 3 -3.69 -22.51 -18.13
C ASN A 3 -5.23 -22.64 -18.12
N GLY A 4 -5.79 -22.82 -16.93
CA GLY A 4 -7.23 -22.91 -16.75
C GLY A 4 -7.52 -23.09 -15.28
N ASN A 5 -8.11 -22.07 -14.67
CA ASN A 5 -8.60 -22.04 -13.30
C ASN A 5 -9.17 -23.39 -12.88
N TRP A 6 -8.49 -24.09 -11.98
CA TRP A 6 -9.11 -25.20 -11.26
C TRP A 6 -9.80 -24.63 -10.03
N ILE A 7 -11.02 -24.12 -10.23
CA ILE A 7 -11.96 -23.95 -9.12
C ILE A 7 -12.49 -25.34 -8.84
N ASP A 8 -12.12 -25.91 -7.70
CA ASP A 8 -12.78 -27.11 -7.22
C ASP A 8 -14.25 -26.77 -6.97
N LYS A 9 -15.14 -27.25 -7.83
CA LYS A 9 -16.59 -27.00 -7.72
C LYS A 9 -17.18 -27.53 -6.41
N LYS A 10 -16.49 -28.42 -5.70
CA LYS A 10 -16.93 -28.94 -4.40
C LYS A 10 -16.41 -28.12 -3.22
N THR A 11 -15.21 -27.54 -3.32
CA THR A 11 -14.55 -26.87 -2.17
C THR A 11 -14.42 -25.35 -2.31
N GLY A 12 -14.55 -24.78 -3.52
CA GLY A 12 -14.41 -23.35 -3.78
C GLY A 12 -12.99 -22.80 -3.54
N ALA A 13 -11.98 -23.68 -3.46
CA ALA A 13 -10.58 -23.31 -3.25
C ALA A 13 -9.89 -22.93 -4.57
N ASN A 14 -9.04 -21.90 -4.54
CA ASN A 14 -8.35 -21.34 -5.71
C ASN A 14 -6.83 -21.61 -5.73
N THR A 15 -6.26 -22.22 -4.68
CA THR A 15 -4.83 -22.59 -4.59
C THR A 15 -4.63 -23.97 -3.92
N PHE A 16 -3.40 -24.50 -3.89
CA PHE A 16 -3.10 -25.75 -3.19
C PHE A 16 -3.18 -25.59 -1.65
N GLU A 17 -2.61 -24.51 -1.12
CA GLU A 17 -2.72 -24.13 0.30
C GLU A 17 -4.19 -23.92 0.69
N ASP A 18 -4.97 -23.33 -0.22
CA ASP A 18 -6.38 -23.09 -0.03
C ASP A 18 -7.17 -24.37 0.27
N ARG A 19 -6.79 -25.45 -0.42
CA ARG A 19 -7.39 -26.77 -0.29
C ARG A 19 -6.94 -27.43 1.00
N GLU A 20 -5.67 -27.36 1.37
CA GLU A 20 -5.20 -27.93 2.64
C GLU A 20 -5.92 -27.31 3.85
N TYR A 21 -6.07 -25.98 3.90
CA TYR A 21 -6.80 -25.33 4.99
C TYR A 21 -8.30 -25.70 5.02
N PHE A 22 -8.91 -25.85 3.85
CA PHE A 22 -10.29 -26.31 3.79
C PHE A 22 -10.42 -27.75 4.30
N LEU A 23 -9.49 -28.63 3.93
CA LEU A 23 -9.45 -30.01 4.42
C LEU A 23 -9.19 -30.07 5.94
N GLN A 24 -8.33 -29.21 6.48
CA GLN A 24 -8.14 -29.07 7.92
C GLN A 24 -9.44 -28.63 8.61
N LEU A 25 -10.14 -27.63 8.07
CA LEU A 25 -11.45 -27.20 8.60
C LEU A 25 -12.48 -28.33 8.56
N VAL A 26 -12.51 -29.12 7.48
CA VAL A 26 -13.38 -30.29 7.34
C VAL A 26 -13.05 -31.33 8.41
N GLU A 27 -11.78 -31.62 8.65
CA GLU A 27 -11.36 -32.58 9.70
C GLU A 27 -11.69 -32.07 11.11
N ASP A 28 -11.45 -30.79 11.38
CA ASP A 28 -11.80 -30.18 12.66
C ASP A 28 -13.31 -30.26 12.93
N LEU A 29 -14.14 -29.93 11.94
CA LEU A 29 -15.59 -30.06 12.05
C LEU A 29 -16.03 -31.53 12.15
N ARG A 30 -15.32 -32.46 11.51
CA ARG A 30 -15.60 -33.89 11.60
C ARG A 30 -15.43 -34.41 13.02
N VAL A 31 -14.36 -33.98 13.69
CA VAL A 31 -14.01 -34.40 15.06
C VAL A 31 -14.83 -33.66 16.12
N ARG A 32 -14.98 -32.34 15.98
CA ARG A 32 -15.50 -31.47 17.06
C ARG A 32 -16.90 -30.93 16.79
N GLY A 33 -17.39 -31.04 15.56
CA GLY A 33 -18.61 -30.37 15.14
C GLY A 33 -18.44 -28.85 15.06
N GLN A 34 -19.55 -28.13 14.93
CA GLN A 34 -19.54 -26.68 14.84
C GLN A 34 -19.41 -26.05 16.25
N GLU A 35 -18.24 -25.54 16.62
CA GLU A 35 -18.02 -24.90 17.94
C GLU A 35 -18.44 -23.43 18.01
N ARG A 36 -18.52 -22.76 16.85
CA ARG A 36 -18.88 -21.35 16.76
C ARG A 36 -20.10 -21.20 15.87
N PRO A 37 -21.12 -20.40 16.23
CA PRO A 37 -22.21 -20.07 15.32
C PRO A 37 -21.73 -19.20 14.15
N GLY A 38 -22.46 -19.24 13.04
CA GLY A 38 -22.37 -18.30 11.94
C GLY A 38 -23.23 -17.05 12.15
N VAL A 39 -23.26 -16.19 11.14
CA VAL A 39 -24.19 -15.05 11.05
C VAL A 39 -25.03 -15.22 9.80
N VAL A 40 -26.34 -15.27 9.97
CA VAL A 40 -27.31 -15.60 8.92
C VAL A 40 -28.32 -14.47 8.81
N LEU A 41 -28.65 -14.06 7.60
CA LEU A 41 -29.72 -13.12 7.31
C LEU A 41 -31.09 -13.81 7.44
N GLU A 42 -32.14 -13.06 7.73
CA GLU A 42 -33.52 -13.58 7.81
C GLU A 42 -33.96 -14.35 6.54
N ASN A 43 -33.42 -13.99 5.36
CA ASN A 43 -33.67 -14.67 4.10
C ASN A 43 -32.84 -15.96 3.88
N GLY A 44 -32.10 -16.42 4.90
CA GLY A 44 -31.24 -17.60 4.84
C GLY A 44 -29.85 -17.37 4.24
N GLY A 45 -29.53 -16.15 3.79
CA GLY A 45 -28.20 -15.81 3.30
C GLY A 45 -27.15 -15.85 4.41
N VAL A 46 -26.02 -16.54 4.21
CA VAL A 46 -24.95 -16.61 5.22
C VAL A 46 -23.96 -15.46 5.04
N MET A 47 -23.91 -14.57 6.02
CA MET A 47 -22.99 -13.43 6.07
C MET A 47 -21.65 -13.82 6.69
N GLY A 48 -21.69 -14.67 7.72
CA GLY A 48 -20.51 -15.12 8.46
C GLY A 48 -20.48 -16.65 8.58
N GLY A 49 -19.37 -17.26 8.20
CA GLY A 49 -19.20 -18.72 8.27
C GLY A 49 -19.41 -19.47 6.95
N ASN A 50 -19.35 -18.80 5.80
CA ASN A 50 -19.51 -19.43 4.48
C ASN A 50 -18.62 -20.67 4.26
N ARG A 51 -17.35 -20.63 4.67
CA ARG A 51 -16.45 -21.79 4.59
C ARG A 51 -16.87 -22.95 5.51
N ARG A 52 -17.42 -22.65 6.69
CA ARG A 52 -17.98 -23.66 7.61
C ARG A 52 -19.23 -24.28 7.02
N LEU A 53 -20.13 -23.49 6.45
CA LEU A 53 -21.30 -24.01 5.74
C LEU A 53 -20.89 -24.96 4.61
N ALA A 54 -19.94 -24.55 3.77
CA ALA A 54 -19.43 -25.40 2.69
C ALA A 54 -18.79 -26.71 3.20
N ALA A 55 -18.03 -26.65 4.30
CA ALA A 55 -17.45 -27.82 4.93
C ALA A 55 -18.52 -28.77 5.52
N LEU A 56 -19.57 -28.24 6.17
CA LEU A 56 -20.70 -29.04 6.67
C LEU A 56 -21.48 -29.70 5.54
N ILE A 57 -21.74 -28.99 4.44
CA ILE A 57 -22.37 -29.56 3.24
C ILE A 57 -21.53 -30.72 2.69
N THR A 58 -20.21 -30.56 2.67
CA THR A 58 -19.27 -31.61 2.23
C THR A 58 -19.36 -32.83 3.15
N LEU A 59 -19.27 -32.63 4.46
CA LEU A 59 -19.35 -33.71 5.46
C LEU A 59 -20.69 -34.43 5.44
N PHE A 60 -21.80 -33.69 5.29
CA PHE A 60 -23.13 -34.28 5.15
C PHE A 60 -23.26 -35.10 3.87
N GLY A 61 -22.70 -34.62 2.74
CA GLY A 61 -22.67 -35.36 1.49
C GLY A 61 -21.84 -36.65 1.57
N GLU A 62 -20.79 -36.70 2.40
CA GLU A 62 -19.94 -37.87 2.59
C GLU A 62 -20.54 -38.90 3.56
N GLN A 63 -21.11 -38.44 4.68
CA GLN A 63 -21.45 -39.31 5.82
C GLN A 63 -22.95 -39.39 6.11
N SER A 64 -23.76 -38.47 5.56
CA SER A 64 -25.20 -38.32 5.84
C SER A 64 -25.54 -38.26 7.34
N GLU A 65 -24.59 -37.83 8.18
CA GLU A 65 -24.79 -37.74 9.62
C GLU A 65 -25.65 -36.52 9.98
N PRO A 66 -26.68 -36.68 10.84
CA PRO A 66 -27.58 -35.58 11.22
C PRO A 66 -26.88 -34.36 11.82
N LYS A 67 -25.72 -34.57 12.47
CA LYS A 67 -24.93 -33.49 13.09
C LYS A 67 -24.36 -32.49 12.07
N PHE A 68 -24.23 -32.86 10.80
CA PHE A 68 -23.79 -31.97 9.72
C PHE A 68 -24.93 -31.42 8.87
N GLN A 69 -26.17 -31.86 9.11
CA GLN A 69 -27.35 -31.44 8.36
C GLN A 69 -27.74 -29.98 8.64
N ARG A 70 -27.27 -29.42 9.76
CA ARG A 70 -27.67 -28.09 10.25
C ARG A 70 -26.45 -27.19 10.36
N PHE A 71 -26.65 -25.92 10.04
CA PHE A 71 -25.68 -24.86 10.28
C PHE A 71 -26.18 -24.01 11.45
N GLU A 72 -25.41 -23.95 12.53
CA GLU A 72 -25.76 -23.12 13.67
C GLU A 72 -25.39 -21.66 13.36
N GLY A 73 -26.31 -20.72 13.59
CA GLY A 73 -26.05 -19.32 13.30
C GLY A 73 -27.00 -18.38 14.02
N PHE A 74 -26.52 -17.17 14.29
CA PHE A 74 -27.36 -16.08 14.75
C PHE A 74 -28.11 -15.47 13.56
N ILE A 75 -29.43 -15.40 13.67
CA ILE A 75 -30.28 -14.77 12.65
C ILE A 75 -30.34 -13.26 12.92
N VAL A 76 -29.92 -12.50 11.94
CA VAL A 76 -29.93 -11.03 11.95
C VAL A 76 -31.30 -10.55 11.46
N PRO A 77 -31.95 -9.58 12.15
CA PRO A 77 -33.22 -9.02 11.73
C PRO A 77 -33.16 -8.44 10.30
N GLY A 78 -34.19 -8.69 9.48
CA GLY A 78 -34.23 -8.23 8.08
C GLY A 78 -34.41 -6.73 7.88
N ASN A 79 -34.78 -5.98 8.93
CA ASN A 79 -34.94 -4.53 8.90
C ASN A 79 -33.62 -3.74 9.09
N MET A 80 -32.47 -4.43 9.05
CA MET A 80 -31.16 -3.81 9.16
C MET A 80 -30.81 -3.00 7.92
N ASP A 81 -30.36 -1.75 8.12
CA ASP A 81 -29.89 -0.90 7.03
C ASP A 81 -28.55 -1.42 6.45
N ALA A 82 -28.15 -0.92 5.28
CA ALA A 82 -26.94 -1.40 4.62
C ALA A 82 -25.65 -1.10 5.40
N VAL A 83 -25.64 -0.02 6.20
CA VAL A 83 -24.49 0.39 7.02
C VAL A 83 -24.33 -0.55 8.21
N ASP A 84 -25.43 -0.85 8.91
CA ASP A 84 -25.45 -1.78 10.03
C ASP A 84 -25.07 -3.20 9.57
N ARG A 85 -25.52 -3.60 8.38
CA ARG A 85 -25.11 -4.86 7.75
C ARG A 85 -23.60 -4.91 7.49
N TRP A 86 -23.04 -3.84 6.94
CA TRP A 86 -21.60 -3.72 6.71
C TRP A 86 -20.81 -3.76 8.02
N ARG A 87 -21.26 -3.06 9.06
CA ARG A 87 -20.64 -3.08 10.41
C ARG A 87 -20.64 -4.48 11.02
N LEU A 88 -21.74 -5.20 10.86
CA LEU A 88 -21.86 -6.56 11.38
C LEU A 88 -20.91 -7.53 10.65
N GLU A 89 -20.84 -7.43 9.32
CA GLU A 89 -19.91 -8.23 8.51
C GLU A 89 -18.45 -7.95 8.93
N MET A 90 -18.11 -6.67 9.11
CA MET A 90 -16.78 -6.28 9.57
C MET A 90 -16.44 -6.83 10.95
N SER A 91 -17.36 -6.72 11.90
CA SER A 91 -17.20 -7.21 13.26
C SER A 91 -16.99 -8.73 13.29
N ALA A 92 -17.72 -9.47 12.45
CA ALA A 92 -17.57 -10.92 12.31
C ALA A 92 -16.20 -11.33 11.73
N GLN A 93 -15.62 -10.51 10.84
CA GLN A 93 -14.32 -10.77 10.22
C GLN A 93 -13.14 -10.42 11.14
N ILE A 94 -13.23 -9.32 11.90
CA ILE A 94 -12.16 -8.86 12.81
C ILE A 94 -11.95 -9.85 13.99
N GLY A 95 -13.02 -10.48 14.49
CA GLY A 95 -12.95 -11.47 15.58
C GLY A 95 -12.39 -12.85 15.19
N ALA A 96 -12.21 -13.13 13.90
CA ALA A 96 -11.73 -14.42 13.40
C ALA A 96 -10.20 -14.48 13.35
N THR A 97 -9.56 -14.61 14.52
CA THR A 97 -8.10 -14.51 14.71
C THR A 97 -7.26 -15.69 14.17
N ARG A 98 -7.83 -16.74 13.54
CA ARG A 98 -7.03 -17.96 13.23
C ARG A 98 -7.15 -18.63 11.86
N LEU A 99 -8.10 -18.29 10.98
CA LEU A 99 -8.25 -19.00 9.69
C LEU A 99 -8.67 -18.13 8.49
N THR A 100 -8.57 -16.81 8.62
CA THR A 100 -8.82 -15.88 7.50
C THR A 100 -7.50 -15.61 6.78
N ARG A 101 -7.39 -16.17 5.56
CA ARG A 101 -6.22 -16.04 4.67
C ARG A 101 -5.73 -14.62 4.48
N ASP A 102 -4.49 -14.54 4.01
CA ASP A 102 -3.69 -13.36 3.60
C ASP A 102 -4.32 -12.44 2.54
N TYR A 103 -5.55 -12.72 2.11
CA TYR A 103 -6.48 -11.77 1.45
C TYR A 103 -6.83 -10.53 2.31
N LYS A 104 -6.22 -10.38 3.49
CA LYS A 104 -6.55 -9.35 4.48
C LYS A 104 -6.40 -7.95 3.90
N ALA A 105 -5.33 -7.69 3.16
CA ALA A 105 -5.00 -6.33 2.76
C ALA A 105 -5.94 -5.80 1.68
N VAL A 106 -6.10 -6.51 0.56
CA VAL A 106 -6.96 -6.08 -0.55
C VAL A 106 -8.43 -6.05 -0.15
N ASN A 107 -8.91 -7.08 0.57
CA ASN A 107 -10.30 -7.09 1.05
C ASN A 107 -10.56 -5.99 2.07
N ARG A 108 -9.59 -5.69 2.95
CA ARG A 108 -9.70 -4.56 3.87
C ARG A 108 -9.85 -3.25 3.12
N LEU A 109 -9.03 -2.99 2.10
CA LEU A 109 -9.14 -1.79 1.28
C LEU A 109 -10.51 -1.69 0.59
N ALA A 110 -10.98 -2.80 0.00
CA ALA A 110 -12.31 -2.86 -0.63
C ALA A 110 -13.44 -2.61 0.38
N LYS A 111 -13.34 -3.18 1.59
CA LYS A 111 -14.32 -2.98 2.66
C LYS A 111 -14.36 -1.55 3.19
N ILE A 112 -13.21 -0.89 3.24
CA ILE A 112 -13.13 0.53 3.58
C ILE A 112 -13.82 1.38 2.52
N LYS A 113 -13.55 1.13 1.23
CA LYS A 113 -14.25 1.83 0.15
C LYS A 113 -15.77 1.63 0.21
N GLN A 114 -16.20 0.38 0.38
CA GLN A 114 -17.61 0.04 0.54
C GLN A 114 -18.26 0.77 1.73
N GLY A 115 -17.59 0.80 2.88
CA GLY A 115 -18.08 1.50 4.06
C GLY A 115 -18.29 3.00 3.82
N VAL A 116 -17.32 3.64 3.17
CA VAL A 116 -17.42 5.06 2.81
C VAL A 116 -18.59 5.31 1.85
N GLU A 117 -18.74 4.51 0.80
CA GLU A 117 -19.86 4.63 -0.15
C GLU A 117 -21.22 4.47 0.52
N LEU A 118 -21.36 3.49 1.42
CA LEU A 118 -22.61 3.25 2.14
C LEU A 118 -22.96 4.40 3.08
N LEU A 119 -21.95 4.95 3.77
CA LEU A 119 -22.12 6.08 4.67
C LEU A 119 -22.40 7.38 3.93
N GLU A 120 -21.80 7.60 2.75
CA GLU A 120 -22.10 8.73 1.85
C GLU A 120 -23.52 8.66 1.30
N ALA A 121 -23.96 7.46 0.88
CA ALA A 121 -25.30 7.24 0.35
C ALA A 121 -26.40 7.45 1.40
N LYS A 122 -26.06 7.44 2.70
CA LYS A 122 -26.97 7.78 3.78
C LYS A 122 -27.22 9.29 3.76
N ALA A 123 -28.47 9.68 3.51
CA ALA A 123 -28.90 11.06 3.25
C ALA A 123 -28.24 12.07 4.22
N GLY A 124 -27.53 13.06 3.64
CA GLY A 124 -26.91 14.17 4.37
C GLY A 124 -25.44 13.97 4.76
N SER A 125 -24.82 12.84 4.41
CA SER A 125 -23.40 12.58 4.69
C SER A 125 -22.50 13.06 3.55
N THR A 126 -21.44 13.80 3.88
CA THR A 126 -20.36 14.15 2.93
C THR A 126 -19.28 13.06 2.94
N GLU A 127 -18.43 13.01 1.91
CA GLU A 127 -17.28 12.09 1.88
C GLU A 127 -16.41 12.22 3.14
N ASP A 128 -16.15 13.45 3.61
CA ASP A 128 -15.38 13.66 4.85
C ASP A 128 -16.10 13.11 6.09
N ALA A 129 -17.43 13.25 6.17
CA ALA A 129 -18.21 12.68 7.26
C ALA A 129 -18.22 11.14 7.22
N ALA A 130 -18.36 10.56 6.03
CA ALA A 130 -18.30 9.12 5.83
C ALA A 130 -16.93 8.55 6.18
N ILE A 131 -15.84 9.18 5.76
CA ILE A 131 -14.46 8.81 6.12
C ILE A 131 -14.27 8.84 7.64
N LYS A 132 -14.79 9.87 8.33
CA LYS A 132 -14.75 9.93 9.80
C LYS A 132 -15.55 8.79 10.44
N GLY A 133 -16.73 8.48 9.92
CA GLY A 133 -17.56 7.36 10.37
C GLY A 133 -16.84 6.02 10.25
N VAL A 134 -16.27 5.73 9.08
CA VAL A 134 -15.46 4.52 8.86
C VAL A 134 -14.23 4.50 9.78
N ALA A 135 -13.56 5.63 9.98
CA ALA A 135 -12.40 5.70 10.88
C ALA A 135 -12.76 5.31 12.32
N VAL A 136 -13.93 5.73 12.82
CA VAL A 136 -14.46 5.32 14.13
C VAL A 136 -14.73 3.81 14.15
N ASP A 137 -15.44 3.29 13.15
CA ASP A 137 -15.80 1.86 13.06
C ASP A 137 -14.55 0.95 12.96
N TRP A 138 -13.46 1.45 12.39
CA TRP A 138 -12.17 0.76 12.27
C TRP A 138 -11.17 1.06 13.41
N GLY A 139 -11.52 1.94 14.36
CA GLY A 139 -10.63 2.32 15.46
C GLY A 139 -9.32 3.00 15.01
N THR A 140 -9.38 3.80 13.94
CA THR A 140 -8.21 4.46 13.35
C THR A 140 -8.46 5.96 13.11
N LYS A 141 -7.48 6.66 12.54
CA LYS A 141 -7.59 8.08 12.21
C LYS A 141 -8.13 8.28 10.78
N PRO A 142 -8.91 9.34 10.51
CA PRO A 142 -9.42 9.65 9.17
C PRO A 142 -8.33 9.72 8.09
N GLU A 143 -7.14 10.19 8.43
CA GLU A 143 -6.01 10.30 7.51
C GLU A 143 -5.51 8.93 7.03
N ASN A 144 -5.60 7.91 7.89
CA ASN A 144 -5.24 6.54 7.52
C ASN A 144 -6.26 5.99 6.52
N ILE A 145 -7.55 6.21 6.75
CA ILE A 145 -8.63 5.83 5.81
C ILE A 145 -8.41 6.51 4.46
N ARG A 146 -8.09 7.81 4.43
CA ARG A 146 -7.77 8.53 3.18
C ARG A 146 -6.59 7.91 2.44
N THR A 147 -5.52 7.57 3.15
CA THR A 147 -4.33 6.93 2.57
C THR A 147 -4.65 5.56 1.97
N GLU A 148 -5.51 4.80 2.65
CA GLU A 148 -5.95 3.48 2.21
C GLU A 148 -6.88 3.55 0.99
N LEU A 149 -7.79 4.52 0.95
CA LEU A 149 -8.61 4.80 -0.24
C LEU A 149 -7.76 5.20 -1.45
N LEU A 150 -6.72 6.01 -1.25
CA LEU A 150 -5.77 6.36 -2.32
C LEU A 150 -4.98 5.14 -2.80
N THR A 151 -4.56 4.27 -1.89
CA THR A 151 -3.88 3.02 -2.21
C THR A 151 -4.80 2.10 -3.03
N TYR A 152 -6.06 1.97 -2.60
CA TYR A 152 -7.07 1.19 -3.32
C TYR A 152 -7.35 1.75 -4.72
N SER A 153 -7.46 3.08 -4.84
CA SER A 153 -7.63 3.75 -6.13
C SER A 153 -6.44 3.50 -7.07
N ALA A 154 -5.20 3.57 -6.56
CA ALA A 154 -4.01 3.27 -7.36
C ALA A 154 -3.99 1.81 -7.87
N MET A 155 -4.44 0.88 -7.03
CA MET A 155 -4.58 -0.53 -7.39
C MET A 155 -5.64 -0.76 -8.47
N LEU A 156 -6.82 -0.17 -8.34
CA LEU A 156 -7.88 -0.25 -9.36
C LEU A 156 -7.43 0.36 -10.69
N GLN A 157 -6.75 1.51 -10.63
CA GLN A 157 -6.20 2.14 -11.82
C GLN A 157 -5.15 1.25 -12.50
N TRP A 158 -4.31 0.54 -11.76
CA TRP A 158 -3.35 -0.41 -12.33
C TRP A 158 -4.05 -1.62 -12.98
N LEU A 159 -5.08 -2.17 -12.33
CA LEU A 159 -5.88 -3.27 -12.87
C LEU A 159 -6.60 -2.88 -14.17
N GLU A 160 -7.23 -1.70 -14.19
CA GLU A 160 -7.85 -1.15 -15.40
C GLU A 160 -6.80 -0.97 -16.50
N PHE A 161 -5.64 -0.45 -16.14
CA PHE A 161 -4.57 -0.16 -17.09
C PHE A 161 -3.88 -1.40 -17.68
N THR A 162 -3.91 -2.51 -16.95
CA THR A 162 -3.39 -3.82 -17.41
C THR A 162 -4.45 -4.67 -18.10
N GLY A 163 -5.69 -4.19 -18.22
CA GLY A 163 -6.78 -4.89 -18.89
C GLY A 163 -7.51 -5.92 -18.02
N TYR A 164 -7.32 -5.89 -16.70
CA TYR A 164 -7.95 -6.81 -15.74
C TYR A 164 -8.81 -6.08 -14.70
N PRO A 165 -9.77 -5.23 -15.11
CA PRO A 165 -10.60 -4.48 -14.17
C PRO A 165 -11.36 -5.42 -13.23
N GLY A 166 -11.31 -5.13 -11.93
CA GLY A 166 -12.01 -5.91 -10.91
C GLY A 166 -11.30 -7.21 -10.48
N GLU A 167 -10.22 -7.63 -11.15
CA GLU A 167 -9.42 -8.80 -10.75
C GLU A 167 -8.47 -8.49 -9.59
N LEU A 168 -9.04 -8.07 -8.46
CA LEU A 168 -8.33 -7.66 -7.23
C LEU A 168 -7.31 -8.69 -6.71
N TRP A 169 -7.53 -9.98 -6.98
CA TRP A 169 -6.62 -11.06 -6.61
C TRP A 169 -5.22 -10.92 -7.24
N ARG A 170 -5.09 -10.23 -8.39
CA ARG A 170 -3.78 -9.96 -9.01
C ARG A 170 -2.91 -9.01 -8.19
N ALA A 171 -3.52 -8.25 -7.28
CA ALA A 171 -2.84 -7.30 -6.40
C ALA A 171 -2.56 -7.86 -4.99
N ASP A 172 -2.95 -9.11 -4.69
CA ASP A 172 -3.00 -9.67 -3.33
C ASP A 172 -1.64 -9.63 -2.59
N LYS A 173 -0.52 -9.65 -3.32
CA LYS A 173 0.85 -9.56 -2.77
C LYS A 173 1.58 -8.25 -3.09
N LEU A 174 0.91 -7.32 -3.76
CA LEU A 174 1.50 -6.07 -4.22
C LEU A 174 1.00 -4.87 -3.40
N THR A 175 0.16 -5.09 -2.39
CA THR A 175 -0.47 -4.00 -1.62
C THR A 175 0.54 -3.01 -1.05
N GLU A 176 1.69 -3.49 -0.53
CA GLU A 176 2.75 -2.60 -0.03
C GLU A 176 3.32 -1.69 -1.11
N ILE A 177 3.49 -2.19 -2.33
CA ILE A 177 3.98 -1.43 -3.48
C ILE A 177 2.99 -0.31 -3.83
N PHE A 178 1.68 -0.62 -3.80
CA PHE A 178 0.62 0.37 -4.07
C PHE A 178 0.59 1.54 -3.07
N THR A 179 1.12 1.38 -1.85
CA THR A 179 1.14 2.47 -0.86
C THR A 179 2.01 3.66 -1.27
N GLU A 180 3.05 3.44 -2.10
CA GLU A 180 3.96 4.51 -2.53
C GLU A 180 3.44 5.27 -3.75
N ILE A 181 2.54 4.67 -4.55
CA ILE A 181 2.05 5.24 -5.81
C ILE A 181 1.35 6.59 -5.63
N PRO A 182 0.42 6.79 -4.67
CA PRO A 182 -0.20 8.10 -4.45
C PRO A 182 0.84 9.19 -4.18
N GLY A 183 1.90 8.88 -3.42
CA GLY A 183 2.97 9.81 -3.11
C GLY A 183 3.80 10.22 -4.33
N ILE A 184 4.01 9.31 -5.28
CA ILE A 184 4.70 9.60 -6.55
C ILE A 184 3.93 10.66 -7.35
N PHE A 185 2.64 10.43 -7.59
CA PHE A 185 1.83 11.34 -8.40
C PHE A 185 1.54 12.65 -7.68
N ASP A 186 1.41 12.63 -6.35
CA ASP A 186 1.30 13.86 -5.57
C ASP A 186 2.57 14.73 -5.65
N ALA A 187 3.75 14.10 -5.57
CA ALA A 187 5.02 14.79 -5.78
C ALA A 187 5.10 15.40 -7.19
N ALA A 188 4.75 14.64 -8.23
CA ALA A 188 4.74 15.11 -9.61
C ALA A 188 3.83 16.33 -9.81
N ARG A 189 2.62 16.31 -9.23
CA ARG A 189 1.70 17.46 -9.27
C ARG A 189 2.24 18.67 -8.53
N LYS A 190 2.82 18.48 -7.34
CA LYS A 190 3.36 19.57 -6.50
C LYS A 190 4.52 20.32 -7.17
N ILE A 191 5.31 19.65 -7.99
CA ILE A 191 6.39 20.28 -8.75
C ILE A 191 5.93 20.86 -10.10
N GLY A 192 4.65 20.74 -10.44
CA GLY A 192 4.10 21.25 -11.71
C GLY A 192 4.52 20.45 -12.94
N MET A 193 4.76 19.13 -12.81
CA MET A 193 5.09 18.27 -13.95
C MET A 193 3.98 18.34 -15.01
N PRO A 194 4.29 18.46 -16.32
CA PRO A 194 3.28 18.48 -17.37
C PRO A 194 2.38 17.25 -17.38
N LEU A 195 1.09 17.39 -17.75
CA LEU A 195 0.12 16.27 -17.77
C LEU A 195 0.57 15.10 -18.66
N ALA A 196 1.25 15.40 -19.77
CA ALA A 196 1.82 14.38 -20.66
C ALA A 196 2.90 13.54 -19.95
N ASP A 197 3.76 14.18 -19.16
CA ASP A 197 4.81 13.50 -18.41
C ASP A 197 4.27 12.79 -17.18
N GLN A 198 3.24 13.35 -16.51
CA GLN A 198 2.51 12.62 -15.46
C GLN A 198 1.89 11.34 -16.00
N SER A 199 1.33 11.40 -17.22
CA SER A 199 0.78 10.22 -17.90
C SER A 199 1.87 9.20 -18.21
N ARG A 200 3.00 9.62 -18.79
CA ARG A 200 4.17 8.75 -19.04
C ARG A 200 4.69 8.11 -17.75
N LEU A 201 4.81 8.89 -16.67
CA LEU A 201 5.21 8.42 -15.36
C LEU A 201 4.26 7.33 -14.85
N LYS A 202 2.95 7.52 -15.01
CA LYS A 202 1.96 6.49 -14.63
C LYS A 202 2.16 5.20 -15.43
N ARG A 203 2.37 5.32 -16.74
CA ARG A 203 2.60 4.16 -17.61
C ARG A 203 3.85 3.39 -17.22
N ILE A 204 4.96 4.07 -16.98
CA ILE A 204 6.21 3.38 -16.64
C ILE A 204 6.13 2.75 -15.24
N VAL A 205 5.55 3.43 -14.24
CA VAL A 205 5.36 2.85 -12.91
C VAL A 205 4.52 1.58 -12.98
N PHE A 206 3.40 1.60 -13.72
CA PHE A 206 2.55 0.42 -13.88
C PHE A 206 3.23 -0.69 -14.68
N SER A 207 4.01 -0.33 -15.72
CA SER A 207 4.81 -1.30 -16.47
C SER A 207 5.85 -2.00 -15.59
N LEU A 208 6.56 -1.27 -14.73
CA LEU A 208 7.56 -1.84 -13.82
C LEU A 208 6.92 -2.81 -12.81
N ILE A 209 5.69 -2.51 -12.34
CA ILE A 209 4.93 -3.41 -11.47
C ILE A 209 4.52 -4.67 -12.23
N SER A 210 3.94 -4.52 -13.42
CA SER A 210 3.50 -5.65 -14.24
C SER A 210 4.64 -6.59 -14.61
N ASN A 211 5.82 -6.04 -14.92
CA ASN A 211 7.04 -6.77 -15.26
C ASN A 211 7.86 -7.19 -14.02
N LYS A 212 7.30 -7.09 -12.80
CA LYS A 212 7.95 -7.50 -11.53
C LYS A 212 9.30 -6.83 -11.21
N ALA A 213 9.65 -5.76 -11.92
CA ALA A 213 10.87 -4.98 -11.69
C ALA A 213 10.71 -3.94 -10.57
N ALA A 214 9.48 -3.64 -10.16
CA ALA A 214 9.19 -2.72 -9.06
C ALA A 214 9.05 -3.42 -7.71
N ASP A 215 9.76 -2.89 -6.72
CA ASP A 215 9.55 -3.13 -5.31
C ASP A 215 9.21 -1.82 -4.58
N TYR A 216 8.84 -1.93 -3.31
CA TYR A 216 8.55 -0.76 -2.45
C TYR A 216 9.69 0.27 -2.46
N ARG A 217 10.95 -0.20 -2.45
CA ARG A 217 12.13 0.67 -2.38
C ARG A 217 12.32 1.46 -3.67
N LEU A 218 12.14 0.83 -4.83
CA LEU A 218 12.23 1.49 -6.13
C LEU A 218 11.17 2.58 -6.24
N LEU A 219 9.90 2.29 -5.92
CA LEU A 219 8.84 3.29 -6.00
C LEU A 219 9.08 4.47 -5.06
N ARG A 220 9.58 4.21 -3.85
CA ARG A 220 10.00 5.26 -2.93
C ARG A 220 11.16 6.08 -3.48
N ALA A 221 12.14 5.45 -4.14
CA ALA A 221 13.24 6.13 -4.80
C ALA A 221 12.75 7.01 -5.97
N ILE A 222 11.78 6.55 -6.77
CA ILE A 222 11.11 7.34 -7.82
C ILE A 222 10.47 8.59 -7.20
N ARG A 223 9.69 8.44 -6.12
CA ARG A 223 9.10 9.59 -5.42
C ARG A 223 10.17 10.60 -4.96
N ASN A 224 11.26 10.11 -4.37
CA ASN A 224 12.33 10.96 -3.89
C ASN A 224 13.09 11.66 -5.03
N ALA A 225 13.28 10.98 -6.16
CA ALA A 225 13.92 11.52 -7.36
C ALA A 225 13.06 12.60 -8.05
N ILE A 226 11.74 12.55 -7.92
CA ILE A 226 10.87 13.67 -8.31
C ILE A 226 11.10 14.87 -7.37
N GLY A 227 11.24 14.59 -6.07
CA GLY A 227 11.51 15.56 -5.02
C GLY A 227 10.24 16.13 -4.38
N SER A 228 10.41 16.74 -3.20
CA SER A 228 9.33 17.36 -2.42
C SER A 228 9.61 18.84 -2.17
N GLY A 229 8.96 19.74 -2.90
CA GLY A 229 8.91 21.18 -2.60
C GLY A 229 9.30 22.14 -3.73
N LYS A 230 8.89 23.42 -3.59
CA LYS A 230 9.03 24.55 -4.54
C LYS A 230 10.46 24.89 -5.03
N LYS A 231 11.49 24.15 -4.61
CA LYS A 231 12.89 24.43 -4.99
C LYS A 231 13.67 23.24 -5.57
N GLY A 232 13.06 22.06 -5.80
CA GLY A 232 13.72 20.97 -6.55
C GLY A 232 15.08 20.50 -6.04
N VAL A 233 15.52 20.94 -4.84
CA VAL A 233 16.91 20.80 -4.37
C VAL A 233 17.27 19.34 -4.12
N ASN A 234 16.31 18.41 -4.07
CA ASN A 234 16.59 17.00 -3.84
C ASN A 234 16.21 16.09 -5.03
N GLY A 235 15.67 16.65 -6.12
CA GLY A 235 15.28 15.85 -7.28
C GLY A 235 16.50 15.36 -8.08
N THR A 236 16.28 14.32 -8.89
CA THR A 236 17.22 13.79 -9.88
C THR A 236 16.55 13.82 -11.26
N PRO A 237 16.45 15.00 -11.91
CA PRO A 237 15.71 15.15 -13.16
C PRO A 237 16.20 14.24 -14.28
N THR A 238 17.50 13.93 -14.31
CA THR A 238 18.10 12.98 -15.26
C THR A 238 17.52 11.58 -15.11
N ALA A 239 17.45 11.07 -13.88
CA ALA A 239 16.88 9.76 -13.57
C ALA A 239 15.37 9.70 -13.89
N ILE A 240 14.63 10.79 -13.65
CA ILE A 240 13.21 10.86 -14.02
C ILE A 240 13.05 10.90 -15.55
N ASN A 241 13.87 11.68 -16.27
CA ASN A 241 13.83 11.72 -17.73
C ASN A 241 14.16 10.36 -18.35
N LEU A 242 15.08 9.58 -17.75
CA LEU A 242 15.34 8.20 -18.15
C LEU A 242 14.05 7.37 -18.12
N LEU A 243 13.30 7.40 -17.01
CA LEU A 243 12.02 6.68 -16.89
C LEU A 243 10.97 7.19 -17.87
N LEU A 244 10.83 8.51 -18.03
CA LEU A 244 9.84 9.10 -18.92
C LEU A 244 10.10 8.76 -20.39
N SER A 245 11.38 8.68 -20.79
CA SER A 245 11.79 8.31 -22.14
C SER A 245 11.53 6.84 -22.47
N ALA A 246 11.52 5.98 -21.46
CA ALA A 246 11.25 4.55 -21.58
C ALA A 246 9.75 4.20 -21.38
N ALA A 247 8.89 5.20 -21.18
CA ALA A 247 7.48 4.95 -20.92
C ALA A 247 6.81 4.22 -22.09
N PRO A 248 6.20 3.04 -21.87
CA PRO A 248 5.61 2.27 -22.94
C PRO A 248 4.39 2.98 -23.53
N ASN A 249 4.04 2.58 -24.76
CA ASN A 249 2.75 2.93 -25.38
C ASN A 249 1.61 2.20 -24.68
N VAL A 250 0.40 2.78 -24.74
CA VAL A 250 -0.78 2.26 -24.02
C VAL A 250 -1.05 0.79 -24.34
N ASP A 251 -0.91 0.38 -25.60
CA ASP A 251 -1.18 -0.99 -26.04
C ASP A 251 -0.21 -2.03 -25.46
N ALA A 252 1.02 -1.63 -25.15
CA ALA A 252 2.02 -2.54 -24.60
C ALA A 252 1.71 -2.95 -23.15
N LEU A 253 0.78 -2.27 -22.48
CA LEU A 253 0.48 -2.46 -21.05
C LEU A 253 -0.62 -3.49 -20.79
N THR A 254 -1.45 -3.79 -21.80
CA THR A 254 -2.43 -4.88 -21.75
C THR A 254 -1.82 -6.21 -22.20
N THR A 255 -0.62 -6.17 -22.78
CA THR A 255 0.11 -7.36 -23.17
C THR A 255 0.73 -8.00 -21.92
N PRO A 256 0.55 -9.31 -21.68
CA PRO A 256 1.21 -10.00 -20.57
C PRO A 256 2.74 -9.86 -20.66
N PRO A 257 3.44 -9.75 -19.51
CA PRO A 257 4.90 -9.74 -19.49
C PRO A 257 5.49 -10.97 -20.18
N THR A 258 6.55 -10.75 -20.95
CA THR A 258 7.43 -11.80 -21.49
C THR A 258 8.77 -11.73 -20.76
N HIS A 259 9.61 -12.77 -20.88
CA HIS A 259 10.97 -12.72 -20.33
C HIS A 259 11.75 -11.50 -20.84
N GLU A 260 11.61 -11.16 -22.12
CA GLU A 260 12.28 -9.98 -22.71
C GLU A 260 11.81 -8.65 -22.09
N THR A 261 10.50 -8.51 -21.81
CA THR A 261 9.99 -7.29 -21.19
C THR A 261 10.28 -7.21 -19.70
N GLU A 262 10.35 -8.36 -19.01
CA GLU A 262 10.80 -8.46 -17.62
C GLU A 262 12.27 -8.04 -17.51
N ASP A 263 13.17 -8.59 -18.33
CA ASP A 263 14.59 -8.26 -18.36
C ASP A 263 14.83 -6.77 -18.69
N ALA A 264 14.12 -6.23 -19.68
CA ALA A 264 14.23 -4.81 -20.05
C ALA A 264 13.73 -3.87 -18.93
N ALA A 265 12.68 -4.26 -18.21
CA ALA A 265 12.17 -3.50 -17.07
C ALA A 265 13.14 -3.53 -15.89
N GLU A 266 13.80 -4.67 -15.63
CA GLU A 266 14.82 -4.82 -14.61
C GLU A 266 16.06 -3.98 -14.93
N GLU A 267 16.57 -4.03 -16.18
CA GLU A 267 17.69 -3.20 -16.63
C GLU A 267 17.38 -1.70 -16.46
N LEU A 268 16.17 -1.28 -16.81
CA LEU A 268 15.75 0.11 -16.61
C LEU A 268 15.72 0.50 -15.13
N ALA A 269 15.20 -0.37 -14.28
CA ALA A 269 15.16 -0.15 -12.83
C ALA A 269 16.58 -0.02 -12.26
N ASP A 270 17.52 -0.85 -12.70
CA ASP A 270 18.91 -0.81 -12.26
C ASP A 270 19.64 0.45 -12.75
N ARG A 271 19.43 0.84 -14.01
CA ARG A 271 19.97 2.10 -14.54
C ARG A 271 19.43 3.31 -13.77
N PHE A 272 18.15 3.30 -13.43
CA PHE A 272 17.55 4.33 -12.59
C PHE A 272 18.19 4.37 -11.19
N ARG A 273 18.33 3.22 -10.52
CA ARG A 273 18.97 3.12 -9.20
C ARG A 273 20.42 3.63 -9.24
N ALA A 274 21.17 3.26 -10.27
CA ALA A 274 22.55 3.69 -10.47
C ALA A 274 22.67 5.21 -10.65
N ASP A 275 21.79 5.84 -11.46
CA ASP A 275 21.81 7.30 -11.63
C ASP A 275 21.45 8.03 -10.33
N VAL A 276 20.44 7.54 -9.60
CA VAL A 276 20.04 8.09 -8.30
C VAL A 276 21.18 8.00 -7.28
N GLU A 277 21.80 6.83 -7.12
CA GLU A 277 22.90 6.66 -6.16
C GLU A 277 24.16 7.44 -6.57
N SER A 278 24.50 7.49 -7.87
CA SER A 278 25.60 8.32 -8.38
C SER A 278 25.38 9.81 -8.04
N LYS A 279 24.18 10.33 -8.28
CA LYS A 279 23.83 11.72 -7.97
C LYS A 279 23.79 11.99 -6.47
N LYS A 280 23.31 11.04 -5.68
CA LYS A 280 23.34 11.11 -4.22
C LYS A 280 24.78 11.13 -3.69
N ALA A 281 25.67 10.29 -4.23
CA ALA A 281 27.09 10.28 -3.87
C ALA A 281 27.78 11.60 -4.21
N GLN A 282 27.48 12.20 -5.38
CA GLN A 282 27.98 13.53 -5.76
C GLN A 282 27.50 14.64 -4.81
N ARG A 283 26.28 14.53 -4.28
CA ARG A 283 25.67 15.58 -3.45
C ARG A 283 25.92 15.44 -1.95
N THR A 284 26.18 14.22 -1.48
CA THR A 284 26.34 13.93 -0.05
C THR A 284 27.43 14.79 0.61
N PRO A 285 28.62 14.98 0.02
CA PRO A 285 29.64 15.86 0.60
C PRO A 285 29.14 17.31 0.76
N LEU A 286 28.43 17.82 -0.25
CA LEU A 286 27.89 19.18 -0.24
C LEU A 286 26.80 19.34 0.83
N VAL A 287 25.89 18.38 0.95
CA VAL A 287 24.82 18.39 1.97
C VAL A 287 25.41 18.28 3.38
N LEU A 288 26.40 17.41 3.60
CA LEU A 288 27.08 17.28 4.89
C LEU A 288 27.79 18.58 5.29
N ALA A 289 28.45 19.24 4.34
CA ALA A 289 29.12 20.50 4.60
C ALA A 289 28.12 21.64 4.92
N GLN A 290 26.98 21.72 4.21
CA GLN A 290 25.90 22.68 4.51
C GLN A 290 25.28 22.42 5.89
N THR A 291 25.06 21.14 6.23
CA THR A 291 24.49 20.75 7.52
C THR A 291 25.45 21.07 8.66
N ALA A 292 26.75 20.85 8.46
CA ALA A 292 27.78 21.23 9.44
C ALA A 292 27.79 22.75 9.69
N GLU A 293 27.73 23.56 8.63
CA GLU A 293 27.64 25.03 8.74
C GLU A 293 26.40 25.46 9.55
N THR A 294 25.22 24.97 9.19
CA THR A 294 23.96 25.30 9.89
C THR A 294 23.96 24.85 11.36
N ASN A 295 24.52 23.68 11.65
CA ASN A 295 24.64 23.17 13.01
C ASN A 295 25.61 23.99 13.85
N LEU A 296 26.72 24.44 13.26
CA LEU A 296 27.71 25.31 13.93
C LEU A 296 27.13 26.69 14.24
N GLU A 297 26.34 27.27 13.32
CA GLU A 297 25.60 28.51 13.59
C GLU A 297 24.60 28.34 14.75
N SER A 298 23.83 27.25 14.71
CA SER A 298 22.87 26.92 15.76
C SER A 298 23.55 26.72 17.12
N LEU A 299 24.69 26.03 17.16
CA LEU A 299 25.52 25.84 18.36
C LEU A 299 26.04 27.18 18.90
N GLY A 300 26.55 28.05 18.03
CA GLY A 300 27.01 29.39 18.42
C GLY A 300 25.90 30.19 19.13
N ASN A 301 24.69 30.18 18.54
CA ASN A 301 23.51 30.83 19.12
C ASN A 301 23.07 30.23 20.45
N LEU A 302 23.21 28.92 20.64
CA LEU A 302 22.86 28.21 21.88
C LEU A 302 23.84 28.54 23.00
N ILE A 303 25.15 28.57 22.70
CA ILE A 303 26.20 28.87 23.68
C ILE A 303 26.11 30.31 24.18
N LEU A 304 25.69 31.25 23.33
CA LEU A 304 25.42 32.62 23.77
C LEU A 304 24.37 32.68 24.89
N LYS A 305 23.43 31.74 24.94
CA LYS A 305 22.34 31.68 25.94
C LYS A 305 22.70 30.91 27.21
N LEU A 306 23.77 30.12 27.21
CA LEU A 306 24.19 29.35 28.37
C LEU A 306 24.93 30.22 29.40
N GLN A 307 24.66 29.97 30.68
CA GLN A 307 25.39 30.55 31.81
C GLN A 307 26.65 29.73 32.10
N ILE A 308 27.74 30.09 31.44
CA ILE A 308 29.07 29.47 31.60
C ILE A 308 30.11 30.58 31.84
N PRO A 309 31.22 30.30 32.54
CA PRO A 309 32.30 31.26 32.77
C PRO A 309 32.81 31.90 31.47
N ALA A 310 33.10 33.20 31.51
CA ALA A 310 33.38 34.02 30.33
C ALA A 310 34.63 33.56 29.54
N ASP A 311 35.66 33.10 30.25
CA ASP A 311 36.88 32.51 29.71
C ASP A 311 36.57 31.24 28.90
N LYS A 312 35.77 30.31 29.45
CA LYS A 312 35.35 29.08 28.77
C LYS A 312 34.43 29.36 27.60
N LYS A 313 33.51 30.32 27.76
CA LYS A 313 32.58 30.74 26.70
C LYS A 313 33.33 31.30 25.49
N THR A 314 34.35 32.11 25.72
CA THR A 314 35.19 32.69 24.66
C THR A 314 35.97 31.61 23.91
N ALA A 315 36.58 30.66 24.61
CA ALA A 315 37.31 29.55 23.99
C ALA A 315 36.41 28.66 23.10
N ILE A 316 35.17 28.39 23.53
CA ILE A 316 34.23 27.58 22.75
C ILE A 316 33.73 28.34 21.51
N ILE A 317 33.43 29.65 21.64
CA ILE A 317 33.04 30.48 20.49
C ILE A 317 34.16 30.52 19.44
N GLN A 318 35.41 30.69 19.87
CA GLN A 318 36.56 30.68 18.97
C GLN A 318 36.69 29.34 18.21
N SER A 319 36.45 28.23 18.92
CA SER A 319 36.49 26.88 18.32
C SER A 319 35.37 26.69 17.29
N ILE A 320 34.15 27.17 17.58
CA ILE A 320 33.02 27.13 16.64
C ILE A 320 33.31 27.99 15.40
N GLN A 321 33.88 29.18 15.56
CA GLN A 321 34.26 30.05 14.44
C GLN A 321 35.31 29.41 13.54
N ASN A 322 36.33 28.76 14.13
CA ASN A 322 37.34 28.03 13.36
C ASN A 322 36.72 26.85 12.58
N CYS A 323 35.84 26.07 13.21
CA CYS A 323 35.12 24.99 12.52
C CYS A 323 34.20 25.53 11.42
N SER A 324 33.54 26.66 11.65
CA SER A 324 32.66 27.30 10.66
C SER A 324 33.44 27.77 9.44
N LYS A 325 34.62 28.37 9.64
CA LYS A 325 35.53 28.75 8.55
C LYS A 325 35.96 27.54 7.71
N LEU A 326 36.34 26.43 8.35
CA LEU A 326 36.72 25.20 7.64
C LEU A 326 35.54 24.60 6.85
N ALA A 327 34.32 24.64 7.41
CA ALA A 327 33.12 24.19 6.72
C ALA A 327 32.80 25.07 5.49
N ALA A 328 32.93 26.39 5.61
CA ALA A 328 32.75 27.33 4.51
C ALA A 328 33.80 27.14 3.39
N GLU A 329 35.06 26.90 3.74
CA GLU A 329 36.12 26.58 2.78
C GLU A 329 35.85 25.27 2.04
N ALA A 330 35.40 24.23 2.75
CA ALA A 330 34.99 22.96 2.13
C ALA A 330 33.79 23.16 1.17
N LEU A 331 32.81 23.97 1.55
CA LEU A 331 31.66 24.32 0.70
C LEU A 331 32.08 25.07 -0.57
N SER A 332 33.01 26.01 -0.46
CA SER A 332 33.56 26.74 -1.61
C SER A 332 34.21 25.79 -2.60
N ARG A 333 35.01 24.81 -2.12
CA ARG A 333 35.67 23.81 -2.97
C ARG A 333 34.72 22.80 -3.60
N LEU A 334 33.57 22.53 -2.97
CA LEU A 334 32.56 21.61 -3.49
C LEU A 334 31.59 22.27 -4.49
N LYS A 335 31.54 23.61 -4.53
CA LYS A 335 30.68 24.39 -5.43
C LYS A 335 31.41 24.91 -6.68
N GLY A 336 32.72 25.10 -6.62
CA GLY A 336 33.58 25.49 -7.74
C GLY A 336 34.03 24.29 -8.56
#